data_AF-A0A081RH11-F1
#
_entry.id   AF-A0A081RH11-F1
#
_cell.length_a   1.000
_cell.length_b   1.000
_cell.length_c   1.000
_cell.angle_alpha   90.00
_cell.angle_beta   90.00
_cell.angle_gamma   90.00
#
_symmetry.space_group_name_H-M   'P 1'
#
loop_
_entity.id
_entity.type
_entity.pdbx_description
1 polymer ?
#
loop_
_entity_poly.entity_id
_entity_poly.type
_entity_poly.pdbx_seq_one_letter_code
_entity_poly.pdbx_strand_id
1 'polypeptide(L)'
;MTEIVKGPVATEIEARLRAALTPERLAVIDDSEKHRGHAGHDGSGESHFTVDIVSERFTGQNRVARQRLVNAALADLLRDKVHALAIKARAPGEA
;
A
#
# COMPACT_ATOMS: atom_id res chain seq x y z
N MET A 1 4.68 11.87 -22.16
CA MET A 1 3.85 11.74 -20.95
C MET A 1 4.09 10.33 -20.44
N THR A 2 5.08 10.15 -19.56
CA THR A 2 5.54 8.82 -19.17
C THR A 2 4.55 8.29 -18.13
N GLU A 3 3.53 7.56 -18.58
CA GLU A 3 2.78 6.70 -17.68
C GLU A 3 3.78 5.70 -17.11
N ILE A 4 4.06 5.82 -15.81
CA ILE A 4 4.70 4.75 -15.08
C ILE A 4 3.67 3.62 -15.07
N VAL A 5 3.84 2.66 -15.97
CA VAL A 5 2.99 1.47 -16.06
C VAL A 5 3.14 0.74 -14.75
N LYS A 6 2.12 0.85 -13.89
CA LYS A 6 2.03 0.09 -12.64
C LYS A 6 1.71 -1.36 -12.97
N GLY A 7 2.33 -2.29 -12.25
CA GLY A 7 2.01 -3.70 -12.38
C GLY A 7 0.58 -4.01 -11.89
N PRO A 8 0.06 -5.22 -12.19
CA PRO A 8 -1.29 -5.62 -11.84
C PRO A 8 -1.55 -5.61 -10.33
N VAL A 9 -0.57 -5.97 -9.49
CA VAL A 9 -0.78 -5.97 -8.03
C VAL A 9 -0.81 -4.55 -7.49
N ALA A 10 0.10 -3.68 -7.93
CA ALA A 10 0.10 -2.28 -7.55
C ALA A 10 -1.22 -1.57 -7.94
N THR A 11 -1.74 -1.89 -9.12
CA THR A 11 -3.03 -1.36 -9.62
C THR A 11 -4.20 -1.81 -8.74
N GLU A 12 -4.22 -3.09 -8.35
CA GLU A 12 -5.26 -3.64 -7.48
C GLU A 12 -5.20 -3.05 -6.05
N ILE A 13 -3.99 -2.89 -5.49
CA ILE A 13 -3.80 -2.20 -4.20
C ILE A 13 -4.36 -0.78 -4.26
N GLU A 14 -4.04 -0.04 -5.33
CA GLU A 14 -4.52 1.33 -5.49
C GLU A 14 -6.05 1.39 -5.55
N ALA A 15 -6.67 0.52 -6.35
CA ALA A 15 -8.12 0.47 -6.51
C ALA A 15 -8.83 0.19 -5.17
N ARG A 16 -8.36 -0.80 -4.41
CA ARG A 16 -8.95 -1.15 -3.10
C ARG A 16 -8.82 -0.04 -2.09
N LEU A 17 -7.63 0.59 -1.99
CA LEU A 17 -7.42 1.69 -1.06
C LEU A 17 -8.25 2.92 -1.43
N ARG A 18 -8.40 3.23 -2.73
CA ARG A 18 -9.29 4.30 -3.19
C ARG A 18 -10.74 4.05 -2.81
N ALA A 19 -11.23 2.82 -3.03
CA ALA A 19 -12.60 2.44 -2.71
C ALA A 19 -12.86 2.45 -1.19
N ALA A 20 -11.95 1.91 -0.39
CA ALA A 20 -12.17 1.71 1.05
C ALA A 20 -11.94 2.99 1.88
N LEU A 21 -10.96 3.81 1.48
CA LEU A 21 -10.45 4.91 2.31
C LEU A 21 -10.59 6.28 1.68
N THR A 22 -11.08 6.37 0.43
CA THR A 22 -11.32 7.64 -0.29
C THR A 22 -10.19 8.67 -0.06
N PRO A 23 -8.92 8.33 -0.34
CA PRO A 23 -7.79 9.14 0.04
C PRO A 23 -7.66 10.38 -0.83
N GLU A 24 -7.24 11.48 -0.21
CA GLU A 24 -6.85 12.71 -0.92
C GLU A 24 -5.51 12.54 -1.65
N ARG A 25 -4.61 11.74 -1.06
CA ARG A 25 -3.34 11.37 -1.67
C ARG A 25 -3.08 9.89 -1.48
N LEU A 26 -2.67 9.24 -2.55
CA LEU A 26 -2.27 7.84 -2.54
C LEU A 26 -1.07 7.63 -3.46
N ALA A 27 -0.01 7.05 -2.92
CA ALA A 27 1.12 6.52 -3.66
C ALA A 27 1.32 5.06 -3.26
N VAL A 28 1.37 4.18 -4.27
CA VAL A 28 1.71 2.76 -4.14
C VAL A 28 3.04 2.58 -4.86
N ILE A 29 4.06 2.17 -4.13
CA ILE A 29 5.44 2.05 -4.61
C ILE A 29 5.81 0.58 -4.50
N ASP A 30 6.19 -0.03 -5.63
CA ASP A 30 6.77 -1.37 -5.64
C ASP A 30 8.25 -1.28 -5.23
N ASP A 31 8.58 -1.88 -4.09
CA ASP A 31 9.94 -1.95 -3.54
C ASP A 31 10.58 -3.34 -3.75
N SER A 32 9.95 -4.22 -4.53
CA SER A 32 10.39 -5.62 -4.71
C SER A 32 11.82 -5.74 -5.23
N GLU A 33 12.25 -4.83 -6.13
CA GLU A 33 13.62 -4.83 -6.65
C GLU A 33 14.68 -4.58 -5.56
N LYS A 34 14.36 -3.77 -4.55
CA LYS A 34 15.27 -3.48 -3.42
C LYS A 34 15.48 -4.69 -2.51
N HIS A 35 14.61 -5.69 -2.61
CA HIS A 35 14.64 -6.92 -1.83
C HIS A 35 15.01 -8.15 -2.67
N ARG A 36 15.44 -7.97 -3.92
CA ARG A 36 16.00 -9.05 -4.75
C ARG A 36 17.20 -9.69 -4.03
N GLY A 37 17.06 -10.98 -3.68
CA GLY A 37 18.11 -11.77 -3.04
C GLY A 37 17.92 -12.05 -1.53
N HIS A 38 16.88 -11.51 -0.89
CA HIS A 38 16.48 -11.93 0.46
C HIS A 38 15.48 -13.10 0.41
N ALA A 39 15.51 -13.97 1.44
CA ALA A 39 14.60 -15.12 1.56
C ALA A 39 13.13 -14.64 1.55
N GLY A 40 12.36 -15.05 0.55
CA GLY A 40 10.97 -14.62 0.33
C GLY A 40 10.70 -13.98 -1.04
N HIS A 41 11.73 -13.70 -1.83
CA HIS A 41 11.58 -13.28 -3.22
C HIS A 41 11.37 -14.51 -4.13
N ASP A 42 10.12 -14.78 -4.50
CA ASP A 42 9.69 -15.86 -5.39
C ASP A 42 10.07 -15.65 -6.87
N GLY A 43 10.53 -14.44 -7.22
CA GLY A 43 11.01 -14.10 -8.56
C GLY A 43 9.97 -13.39 -9.44
N SER A 44 8.74 -13.17 -8.96
CA SER A 44 7.67 -12.58 -9.77
C SER A 44 7.72 -11.05 -9.89
N GLY A 45 8.45 -10.37 -9.00
CA GLY A 45 8.23 -8.93 -8.75
C GLY A 45 6.93 -8.69 -7.97
N GLU A 46 6.66 -7.43 -7.59
CA GLU A 46 5.39 -7.05 -6.93
C GLU A 46 5.04 -7.83 -5.63
N SER A 47 6.03 -8.13 -4.79
CA SER A 47 5.84 -8.80 -3.49
C SER A 47 6.02 -7.86 -2.28
N HIS A 48 6.75 -6.74 -2.45
CA HIS A 48 7.00 -5.77 -1.39
C HIS A 48 6.51 -4.38 -1.83
N PHE A 49 5.69 -3.76 -0.99
CA PHE A 49 5.13 -2.44 -1.31
C PHE A 49 5.28 -1.45 -0.17
N THR A 50 5.46 -0.18 -0.54
CA THR A 50 5.19 0.95 0.33
C THR A 50 3.91 1.65 -0.11
N VAL A 51 2.99 1.84 0.83
CA VAL A 51 1.78 2.66 0.66
C VAL A 51 1.93 3.94 1.47
N ASP A 52 1.91 5.07 0.77
CA ASP A 52 1.78 6.40 1.36
C ASP A 52 0.37 6.93 1.07
N ILE A 53 -0.41 7.11 2.13
CA ILE A 53 -1.84 7.42 2.03
C ILE A 53 -2.23 8.54 2.99
N VAL A 54 -2.95 9.52 2.44
CA VAL A 54 -3.58 10.62 3.19
C VAL A 54 -5.10 10.52 3.04
N SER A 55 -5.83 10.44 4.15
CA SER A 55 -7.30 10.30 4.16
C SER A 55 -7.91 10.83 5.45
N GLU A 56 -9.06 11.51 5.34
CA GLU A 56 -9.86 11.93 6.51
C GLU A 56 -10.28 10.76 7.41
N ARG A 57 -10.33 9.53 6.88
CA ARG A 57 -10.62 8.32 7.67
C ARG A 57 -9.61 8.09 8.80
N PHE A 58 -8.45 8.74 8.75
CA PHE A 58 -7.40 8.63 9.76
C PHE A 58 -7.47 9.71 10.85
N THR A 59 -8.34 10.71 10.70
CA THR A 59 -8.52 11.77 11.69
C THR A 59 -8.95 11.18 13.05
N GLY A 60 -8.25 11.56 14.11
CA GLY A 60 -8.50 11.04 15.47
C GLY A 60 -8.07 9.58 15.70
N GLN A 61 -7.59 8.87 14.68
CA GLN A 61 -7.09 7.51 14.81
C GLN A 61 -5.62 7.50 15.21
N ASN A 62 -5.23 6.62 16.12
CA ASN A 62 -3.82 6.37 16.41
C ASN A 62 -3.15 5.56 15.28
N ARG A 63 -1.81 5.50 15.29
CA ARG A 63 -1.01 4.79 14.28
C ARG A 63 -1.47 3.34 14.03
N VAL A 64 -1.75 2.57 15.08
CA VAL A 64 -2.14 1.15 14.94
C VAL A 64 -3.52 1.04 14.30
N ALA A 65 -4.48 1.88 14.68
CA ALA A 65 -5.80 1.90 14.09
C ALA A 65 -5.75 2.23 12.59
N ARG A 66 -4.92 3.20 12.19
CA ARG A 66 -4.70 3.53 10.77
C ARG A 66 -4.11 2.35 9.98
N GLN A 67 -3.10 1.69 10.53
CA GLN A 67 -2.52 0.49 9.92
C GLN A 67 -3.55 -0.64 9.78
N ARG A 68 -4.42 -0.84 10.79
CA ARG A 68 -5.50 -1.83 10.72
C ARG A 68 -6.50 -1.53 9.60
N LEU A 69 -6.87 -0.27 9.39
CA LEU A 69 -7.75 0.14 8.29
C LEU A 69 -7.15 -0.19 6.91
N VAL A 70 -5.86 0.14 6.72
CA VAL A 70 -5.15 -0.17 5.48
C VAL A 70 -5.02 -1.69 5.27
N ASN A 71 -4.62 -2.43 6.30
CA ASN A 71 -4.51 -3.89 6.23
C ASN A 71 -5.86 -4.55 5.96
N ALA A 72 -6.95 -4.06 6.55
CA ALA A 72 -8.29 -4.59 6.31
C ALA A 72 -8.72 -4.42 4.85
N ALA A 73 -8.42 -3.27 4.23
CA ALA A 73 -8.71 -3.03 2.81
C ALA A 73 -7.91 -3.94 1.86
N LEU A 74 -6.77 -4.47 2.32
CA LEU A 74 -5.83 -5.27 1.53
C LEU A 74 -5.71 -6.72 2.01
N ALA A 75 -6.61 -7.18 2.89
CA ALA A 75 -6.44 -8.43 3.64
C ALA A 75 -6.21 -9.65 2.73
N ASP A 76 -6.95 -9.79 1.63
CA ASP A 76 -6.78 -10.92 0.70
C ASP A 76 -5.45 -10.84 -0.06
N LEU A 77 -5.04 -9.64 -0.47
CA LEU A 77 -3.77 -9.44 -1.18
C LEU A 77 -2.58 -9.73 -0.27
N LEU A 78 -2.64 -9.31 0.99
CA LEU A 78 -1.62 -9.59 2.01
C LEU A 78 -1.53 -11.08 2.37
N ARG A 79 -2.60 -11.85 2.12
CA ARG A 79 -2.60 -13.29 2.33
C ARG A 79 -1.91 -14.03 1.18
N ASP A 80 -2.21 -13.63 -0.05
CA ASP A 80 -1.95 -14.47 -1.22
C ASP A 80 -0.86 -13.93 -2.17
N LYS A 81 -0.59 -12.62 -2.16
CA LYS A 81 0.21 -11.95 -3.21
C LYS A 81 1.30 -11.01 -2.69
N VAL A 82 1.07 -10.33 -1.57
CA VAL A 82 1.99 -9.34 -1.01
C VAL A 82 2.67 -9.92 0.22
N HIS A 83 3.99 -10.01 0.19
CA HIS A 83 4.80 -10.52 1.30
C HIS A 83 4.95 -9.49 2.42
N ALA A 84 5.20 -8.22 2.06
CA ALA A 84 5.38 -7.15 3.03
C ALA A 84 4.81 -5.83 2.53
N LEU A 85 4.22 -5.08 3.47
CA LEU A 85 3.59 -3.79 3.22
C LEU A 85 4.07 -2.76 4.26
N ALA A 86 4.82 -1.76 3.81
CA ALA A 86 5.14 -0.59 4.62
C ALA A 86 4.01 0.45 4.49
N ILE A 87 3.47 0.91 5.62
CA ILE A 87 2.30 1.80 5.64
C ILE A 87 2.67 3.14 6.26
N LYS A 88 2.52 4.22 5.49
CA LYS A 88 2.56 5.61 5.94
C LYS A 88 1.16 6.20 5.81
N ALA A 89 0.42 6.27 6.92
CA ALA A 89 -0.98 6.70 6.94
C ALA A 89 -1.16 7.97 7.77
N ARG A 90 -1.59 9.06 7.11
CA ARG A 90 -1.71 10.41 7.69
C ARG A 90 -3.11 10.99 7.48
N ALA A 91 -3.64 11.69 8.47
CA ALA A 91 -4.82 12.53 8.26
C ALA A 91 -4.42 13.80 7.49
N PRO A 92 -5.34 14.47 6.79
CA PRO A 92 -5.06 15.75 6.15
C PRO A 92 -4.52 16.77 7.17
N GLY A 93 -3.50 17.52 6.77
CA GLY A 93 -2.83 18.48 7.65
C GLY A 93 -1.72 17.90 8.54
N GLU A 94 -1.53 16.58 8.55
CA GLU A 94 -0.39 15.95 9.23
C GLU A 94 0.83 15.83 8.28
N ALA A 95 2.02 16.15 8.79
CA ALA A 95 3.30 16.03 8.07
C ALA A 95 3.90 14.63 8.19
#